data_AF-A0A964MZK1-F1
#
_entry.id   AF-A0A964MZK1-F1
#
_cell.length_a   1.000
_cell.length_b   1.000
_cell.length_c   1.000
_cell.angle_alpha   90.00
_cell.angle_beta   90.00
_cell.angle_gamma   90.00
#
_symmetry.space_group_name_H-M   'P 1'
#
loop_
_entity.id
_entity.type
_entity.pdbx_description
1 polymer ?
#
loop_
_entity_poly.entity_id
_entity_poly.type
_entity_poly.pdbx_seq_one_letter_code
_entity_poly.pdbx_strand_id
1 'polypeptide(L)' 'MDLHIPPELEARLNQIAAETGRNADQVALELLGGSVEHDEWFRREVETGRTSAREGRLLDHSEVASRIEQRYRG' A
#
# COMPACT_ATOMS: atom_id res chain seq x y z
N MET A 1 2.60 -9.82 20.73
CA MET A 1 3.62 -8.75 20.70
C MET A 1 3.09 -7.64 21.60
N ASP A 2 3.95 -7.01 22.39
CA ASP A 2 3.56 -5.85 23.20
C ASP A 2 3.85 -4.59 22.38
N LEU A 3 2.80 -3.89 21.94
CA LEU A 3 2.89 -2.71 21.09
C LEU A 3 2.54 -1.48 21.91
N HIS A 4 3.52 -0.61 22.12
CA HIS A 4 3.24 0.69 22.67
C HIS A 4 2.78 1.63 21.57
N ILE A 5 1.47 1.91 21.54
CA ILE A 5 0.87 2.80 20.54
C ILE A 5 1.00 4.24 21.04
N PRO A 6 1.58 5.16 20.25
CA PRO A 6 1.61 6.57 20.62
C PRO A 6 0.19 7.13 20.81
N PRO A 7 -0.05 7.98 21.82
CA PRO A 7 -1.39 8.51 22.12
C PRO A 7 -2.08 9.17 20.92
N GLU A 8 -1.31 9.83 20.05
CA GLU A 8 -1.83 10.48 18.84
C GLU A 8 -2.35 9.46 17.81
N LEU A 9 -1.67 8.31 17.70
CA LEU A 9 -2.09 7.22 16.82
C LEU A 9 -3.31 6.50 17.39
N GLU A 10 -3.33 6.27 18.70
CA GLU A 10 -4.48 5.69 19.40
C GLU A 10 -5.74 6.57 19.23
N ALA A 11 -5.61 7.89 19.40
CA ALA A 11 -6.71 8.83 19.17
C ALA A 11 -7.27 8.73 17.74
N ARG A 12 -6.39 8.59 16.75
CA ARG A 12 -6.78 8.43 15.34
C ARG A 12 -7.47 7.09 15.07
N LEU A 13 -7.00 6.01 15.66
CA LEU A 13 -7.64 4.69 15.57
C LEU A 13 -9.04 4.72 16.17
N ASN A 14 -9.19 5.35 17.34
CA ASN A 14 -10.48 5.55 18.00
C ASN A 14 -11.44 6.41 17.18
N GLN A 15 -10.94 7.45 16.51
CA GLN A 15 -11.76 8.26 15.61
C GLN A 15 -12.30 7.43 14.43
N ILE A 16 -11.43 6.68 13.75
CA ILE A 16 -11.82 5.83 12.60
C ILE A 16 -12.82 4.76 13.06
N ALA A 17 -12.57 4.15 14.22
CA ALA A 17 -13.45 3.18 14.83
C ALA A 17 -14.86 3.77 15.09
N ALA A 18 -14.93 4.98 15.65
CA ALA A 18 -16.20 5.67 15.88
C ALA A 18 -16.93 6.01 14.57
N GLU A 19 -16.22 6.50 13.55
CA GLU A 19 -16.79 6.84 12.23
C GLU A 19 -17.32 5.61 11.48
N THR A 20 -16.70 4.45 11.68
CA THR A 20 -17.06 3.20 10.99
C THR A 20 -17.97 2.28 11.80
N GLY A 21 -18.23 2.61 13.08
CA GLY A 21 -19.01 1.76 14.00
C GLY A 21 -18.27 0.48 14.40
N ARG A 22 -16.94 0.51 14.43
CA ARG A 22 -16.08 -0.66 14.62
C ARG A 22 -15.27 -0.55 15.92
N ASN A 23 -14.63 -1.64 16.33
CA ASN A 23 -13.65 -1.62 17.42
C ASN A 23 -12.30 -1.04 16.94
N ALA A 24 -11.68 -0.17 17.73
CA ALA A 24 -10.34 0.36 17.50
C ALA A 24 -9.27 -0.73 17.34
N ASP A 25 -9.32 -1.81 18.11
CA ASP A 25 -8.37 -2.93 17.97
C ASP A 25 -8.54 -3.63 16.62
N GLN A 26 -9.78 -3.78 16.16
CA GLN A 26 -10.06 -4.40 14.87
C GLN A 26 -9.56 -3.52 13.71
N VAL A 27 -9.78 -2.21 13.81
CA VAL A 27 -9.23 -1.23 12.85
C VAL A 27 -7.70 -1.30 12.84
N ALA A 28 -7.07 -1.35 14.00
CA ALA A 28 -5.61 -1.44 14.12
C ALA A 28 -5.07 -2.71 13.46
N LEU A 29 -5.66 -3.87 13.74
CA LEU A 29 -5.23 -5.15 13.18
C LEU A 29 -5.38 -5.21 11.67
N GLU A 30 -6.47 -4.67 11.12
CA GLU A 30 -6.66 -4.63 9.66
C GLU A 30 -5.68 -3.69 8.97
N LEU A 31 -5.41 -2.52 9.57
CA LEU A 31 -4.41 -1.60 9.03
C LEU A 31 -3.00 -2.21 9.06
N LEU A 32 -2.65 -2.91 10.14
CA LEU A 32 -1.38 -3.63 10.24
C LEU A 32 -1.29 -4.76 9.21
N GLY A 33 -2.34 -5.58 9.09
CA GLY A 33 -2.40 -6.66 8.10
C GLY A 33 -2.25 -6.14 6.67
N GLY A 34 -3.04 -5.12 6.30
CA GLY A 34 -2.95 -4.49 4.99
C GLY A 34 -1.60 -3.85 4.73
N SER A 35 -0.96 -3.26 5.75
CA SER A 35 0.39 -2.70 5.61
C SER A 35 1.44 -3.78 5.34
N VAL A 36 1.36 -4.93 6.01
CA VAL A 36 2.30 -6.04 5.81
C VAL A 36 2.11 -6.66 4.42
N GLU A 37 0.87 -6.94 4.03
CA GLU A 37 0.55 -7.47 2.70
C GLU A 37 0.99 -6.51 1.58
N HIS A 38 0.73 -5.21 1.75
CA HIS A 38 1.15 -4.20 0.78
C HIS A 38 2.66 -4.12 0.66
N ASP A 39 3.39 -4.18 1.77
CA ASP A 39 4.85 -4.12 1.82
C ASP A 39 5.49 -5.34 1.12
N GLU A 40 4.95 -6.53 1.33
CA GLU A 40 5.36 -7.75 0.62
C GLU A 40 5.12 -7.65 -0.90
N TRP A 41 3.91 -7.25 -1.29
CA TRP A 41 3.56 -7.04 -2.70
C TRP A 41 4.46 -5.98 -3.35
N PHE A 42 4.65 -4.84 -2.68
CA PHE A 42 5.43 -3.72 -3.21
C PHE A 42 6.90 -4.12 -3.47
N ARG A 43 7.54 -4.79 -2.51
CA ARG A 43 8.92 -5.27 -2.70
C ARG A 43 9.05 -6.24 -3.87
N ARG A 44 8.09 -7.13 -4.04
CA ARG A 44 8.06 -8.08 -5.17
C ARG A 44 7.93 -7.37 -6.51
N GLU A 45 7.03 -6.39 -6.63
CA GLU A 45 6.86 -5.62 -7.88
C GLU A 45 8.10 -4.78 -8.18
N VAL A 46 8.72 -4.18 -7.16
CA VAL A 46 9.98 -3.44 -7.32
C VAL A 46 11.08 -4.36 -7.86
N GLU A 47 11.27 -5.57 -7.31
CA GLU A 47 12.30 -6.47 -7.82
C GLU A 47 12.00 -6.98 -9.25
N THR A 48 10.72 -7.12 -9.60
CA THR A 48 10.29 -7.42 -10.97
C THR A 48 10.70 -6.31 -11.94
N GLY A 49 10.48 -5.05 -11.57
CA GLY A 49 10.94 -3.89 -12.34
C GLY A 49 12.46 -3.81 -12.44
N ARG A 50 13.18 -4.06 -11.34
CA ARG A 50 14.64 -4.07 -11.31
C ARG A 50 15.22 -5.15 -12.21
N THR A 51 14.65 -6.34 -12.20
CA THR A 51 15.06 -7.45 -13.09
C THR A 51 14.84 -7.06 -14.56
N SER A 52 13.68 -6.50 -14.90
CA SER A 52 13.41 -6.04 -16.27
C SER A 52 14.38 -4.95 -16.74
N ALA A 53 14.71 -3.99 -15.86
CA ALA A 53 15.70 -2.96 -16.15
C ALA A 53 17.10 -3.52 -16.39
N ARG A 54 17.56 -4.47 -15.56
CA ARG A 54 18.85 -5.15 -15.74
C ARG A 54 18.93 -5.90 -17.07
N GLU A 55 17.80 -6.44 -17.53
CA GLU A 55 17.67 -7.15 -18.81
C GLU A 55 17.41 -6.19 -19.99
N GLY A 56 17.49 -4.88 -19.78
CA GLY A 56 17.33 -3.85 -20.82
C GLY A 56 15.89 -3.60 -21.25
N ARG A 57 14.90 -4.22 -20.59
CA ARG A 57 13.46 -4.01 -20.86
C ARG A 57 12.96 -2.77 -20.12
N LEU A 58 13.35 -1.60 -20.63
CA LEU A 58 12.87 -0.30 -20.17
C LEU A 58 11.76 0.21 -21.10
N LEU A 59 10.96 1.15 -20.58
CA LEU A 59 9.92 1.83 -21.33
C LEU A 59 10.24 3.32 -21.36
N ASP A 60 10.08 3.92 -22.53
CA ASP A 60 10.16 5.37 -22.65
C ASP A 60 8.92 6.03 -22.06
N HIS A 61 9.06 7.31 -21.70
CA HIS A 61 7.99 8.10 -21.11
C HIS A 61 6.69 8.09 -21.95
N SER A 62 6.80 8.18 -23.27
CA SER A 62 5.66 8.12 -24.19
C SER A 62 4.96 6.76 -24.19
N GLU A 63 5.72 5.69 -23.99
CA GLU A 63 5.21 4.33 -23.92
C GLU A 63 4.48 4.08 -22.59
N VAL A 64 5.02 4.61 -21.49
CA VAL A 64 4.33 4.63 -20.19
C VAL A 64 3.01 5.40 -20.29
N ALA A 65 3.02 6.61 -20.86
CA ALA A 65 1.82 7.42 -21.06
C ALA A 65 0.75 6.66 -21.88
N SER A 66 1.15 6.05 -22.98
CA SER A 66 0.25 5.25 -23.84
C SER A 66 -0.38 4.08 -23.09
N ARG A 67 0.39 3.38 -22.25
CA ARG A 67 -0.13 2.26 -21.44
C ARG A 67 -1.12 2.71 -20.37
N ILE A 68 -0.85 3.84 -19.71
CA ILE A 68 -1.76 4.43 -18.71
C ILE A 68 -3.08 4.83 -19.38
N GLU A 69 -3.02 5.52 -20.53
CA GLU A 69 -4.21 5.89 -21.30
C GLU A 69 -5.03 4.67 -21.70
N GLN A 70 -4.39 3.59 -22.17
CA GLN A 70 -5.10 2.36 -22.54
C GLN A 70 -5.76 1.67 -21.35
N ARG A 71 -5.10 1.67 -20.19
CA ARG A 71 -5.58 0.96 -18.99
C ARG A 71 -6.69 1.69 -18.26
N TYR A 72 -6.65 3.02 -18.25
CA TYR A 72 -7.58 3.85 -17.47
C TYR A 72 -8.50 4.71 -18.33
N ARG A 73 -8.58 4.46 -19.65
CA ARG A 73 -9.61 5.04 -20.48
C ARG A 73 -10.99 4.59 -19.98
N GLY A 74 -11.77 5.57 -19.52
CA GLY A 74 -13.23 5.52 -19.58
C GLY A 74 -13.71 5.81 -21.00
#